data_AF-A0A9C7PXB1-F1
#
_entry.id   AF-A0A9C7PXB1-F1
#
_cell.length_a   1.000
_cell.length_b   1.000
_cell.length_c   1.000
_cell.angle_alpha   90.00
_cell.angle_beta   90.00
_cell.angle_gamma   90.00
#
_symmetry.space_group_name_H-M   'P 1'
#
loop_
_entity.id
_entity.type
_entity.pdbx_description
1 polymer ?
#
loop_
_entity_poly.entity_id
_entity_poly.type
_entity_poly.pdbx_seq_one_letter_code
_entity_poly.pdbx_strand_id
1 'polypeptide(L)'
;MPLIVLCGYPLSGKTTFARKLESICEQKKVTCKLRGDGDLHEPRDLLYKDSMAEKTTRARLRTEIERVLDKESLVICDSLNYIKGYRYELFCLARSLNTQYALVFCNSSKKQVEQRNYHLKQENEDYYSDEILQGLMERFEPPLSENRWERPPFVVDEDTQVEWVCEQIVAFCKDAKVALRAVIATKKLPVTANCTLEQAEKVTQQMETEILQGCEPYVPLRLAGSSHVVQSSRKVTLAELRKIRRSFMRVIEKNLSSYHSEREIGDSFVEYVNRQLQQSSH
;
A
#
# COMPACT_ATOMS: atom_id res chain seq x y z
N MET A 1 4.59 5.77 -9.03
CA MET A 1 5.68 6.68 -8.67
C MET A 1 5.55 6.96 -7.18
N PRO A 2 6.66 6.99 -6.43
CA PRO A 2 6.65 6.77 -4.98
C PRO A 2 6.01 7.88 -4.17
N LEU A 3 5.59 7.51 -2.97
CA LEU A 3 5.43 8.42 -1.85
C LEU A 3 6.78 8.56 -1.12
N ILE A 4 7.34 9.77 -1.12
CA ILE A 4 8.54 10.14 -0.37
C ILE A 4 8.09 10.83 0.92
N VAL A 5 8.43 10.25 2.07
CA VAL A 5 8.10 10.82 3.38
C VAL A 5 9.36 11.42 3.99
N LEU A 6 9.32 12.71 4.34
CA LEU A 6 10.40 13.35 5.07
C LEU A 6 10.16 13.22 6.57
N CYS A 7 11.16 12.89 7.37
CA CYS A 7 11.05 12.88 8.83
C CYS A 7 12.30 13.46 9.49
N GLY A 8 12.14 13.94 10.71
CA GLY A 8 13.22 14.51 11.51
C GLY A 8 12.67 15.53 12.49
N TYR A 9 13.53 16.07 13.36
CA TYR A 9 13.14 17.12 14.30
C TYR A 9 12.46 18.32 13.61
N PRO A 10 11.65 19.10 14.34
CA PRO A 10 11.23 20.41 13.85
C PRO A 10 12.45 21.19 13.35
N LEU A 11 12.28 21.96 12.27
CA LEU A 11 13.37 22.77 11.69
C LEU A 11 14.63 22.00 11.27
N SER A 12 14.56 20.68 11.04
CA SER A 12 15.70 19.87 10.59
C SER A 12 16.08 20.03 9.11
N GLY A 13 15.48 20.99 8.38
CA GLY A 13 15.76 21.22 6.96
C GLY A 13 14.90 20.42 5.98
N LYS A 14 13.83 19.75 6.45
CA LYS A 14 12.90 18.98 5.61
C LYS A 14 12.35 19.78 4.43
N THR A 15 11.79 20.97 4.70
CA THR A 15 11.22 21.82 3.65
C THR A 15 12.28 22.25 2.63
N THR A 16 13.49 22.58 3.07
CA THR A 16 14.62 22.89 2.17
C THR A 16 14.96 21.70 1.28
N PHE A 17 15.03 20.49 1.85
CA PHE A 17 15.24 19.26 1.10
C PHE A 17 14.10 18.98 0.11
N ALA A 18 12.84 19.11 0.55
CA ALA A 18 11.65 18.92 -0.29
C ALA A 18 11.67 19.80 -1.53
N ARG A 19 11.96 21.10 -1.36
CA ARG A 19 12.04 22.07 -2.45
C ARG A 19 13.20 21.76 -3.40
N LYS A 20 14.34 21.31 -2.87
CA LYS A 20 15.46 20.90 -3.71
C LYS A 20 15.13 19.66 -4.54
N LEU A 21 14.48 18.67 -3.92
CA LEU A 21 14.01 17.47 -4.61
C LEU A 21 12.97 17.81 -5.69
N GLU A 22 12.02 18.69 -5.39
CA GLU A 22 11.04 19.22 -6.34
C GLU A 22 11.72 19.86 -7.56
N SER A 23 12.70 20.73 -7.35
CA SER A 23 13.49 21.36 -8.42
C SER A 23 14.26 20.34 -9.27
N ILE A 24 14.87 19.32 -8.65
CA ILE A 24 15.57 18.26 -9.39
C ILE A 24 14.60 17.40 -10.20
N CYS A 25 13.41 17.12 -9.66
CA CYS A 25 12.35 16.44 -10.40
C CYS A 25 11.94 17.22 -11.65
N GLU A 26 11.75 18.54 -11.54
CA GLU A 26 11.44 19.41 -12.68
C GLU A 26 12.53 19.35 -13.75
N GLN A 27 13.81 19.46 -13.36
CA GLN A 27 14.95 19.35 -14.28
C GLN A 27 14.99 18.00 -15.00
N LYS A 28 14.66 16.91 -14.31
CA LYS A 28 14.63 15.55 -14.86
C LYS A 28 13.29 15.19 -15.51
N LYS A 29 12.35 16.15 -15.64
CA LYS A 29 11.00 15.98 -16.21
C LYS A 29 10.18 14.89 -15.51
N VAL A 30 10.29 14.80 -14.20
CA VAL A 30 9.49 13.92 -13.34
C VAL A 30 8.38 14.74 -12.71
N THR A 31 7.12 14.35 -12.92
CA THR A 31 5.98 14.99 -12.26
C THR A 31 6.09 14.82 -10.75
N CYS A 32 6.20 15.93 -10.03
CA CYS A 32 6.36 15.97 -8.58
C CYS A 32 5.23 16.78 -7.95
N LYS A 33 4.68 16.29 -6.84
CA LYS A 33 3.66 16.97 -6.05
C LYS A 33 4.13 17.06 -4.60
N LEU A 34 4.42 18.27 -4.13
CA LEU A 34 4.77 18.52 -2.75
C LEU A 34 3.51 18.79 -1.92
N ARG A 35 3.37 18.12 -0.77
CA ARG A 35 2.37 18.41 0.25
C ARG A 35 3.00 18.44 1.63
N GLY A 36 2.64 19.42 2.44
CA GLY A 36 3.24 19.59 3.76
C GLY A 36 2.45 20.45 4.72
N ASP A 37 3.00 20.66 5.92
CA ASP A 37 2.35 21.46 6.97
C ASP A 37 2.11 22.91 6.50
N GLY A 38 3.01 23.45 5.65
CA GLY A 38 2.89 24.79 5.08
C GLY A 38 1.65 25.00 4.21
N ASP A 39 1.06 23.93 3.65
CA ASP A 39 -0.18 24.02 2.86
C ASP A 39 -1.42 24.23 3.73
N LEU A 40 -1.30 24.07 5.05
CA LEU A 40 -2.40 24.27 5.99
C LEU A 40 -2.62 25.76 6.33
N HIS A 41 -1.69 26.65 5.94
CA HIS A 41 -1.76 28.10 6.16
C HIS A 41 -2.04 28.49 7.62
N GLU A 42 -1.55 27.67 8.56
CA GLU A 42 -1.65 27.89 10.00
C GLU A 42 -0.22 27.98 10.60
N PRO A 43 0.02 28.87 11.58
CA PRO A 43 1.29 28.95 12.30
C PRO A 43 1.70 27.59 12.90
N ARG A 44 3.00 27.32 12.92
CA ARG A 44 3.58 26.07 13.43
C ARG A 44 3.14 25.74 14.85
N ASP A 45 3.12 26.74 15.72
CA ASP A 45 2.68 26.56 17.11
C ASP A 45 1.22 26.11 17.20
N LEU A 46 0.32 26.65 16.37
CA LEU A 46 -1.08 26.28 16.43
C LEU A 46 -1.33 24.84 15.95
N LEU A 47 -0.56 24.39 14.96
CA LEU A 47 -0.65 23.03 14.43
C LEU A 47 -0.26 21.94 15.45
N TYR A 48 0.59 22.29 16.42
CA TYR A 48 1.20 21.36 17.36
C TYR A 48 1.04 21.75 18.84
N LYS A 49 0.18 22.72 19.16
CA LYS A 49 -0.06 23.22 20.53
C LYS A 49 -0.48 22.14 21.52
N ASP A 50 -1.23 21.14 21.04
CA ASP A 50 -1.77 20.06 21.85
C ASP A 50 -1.98 18.78 21.00
N SER A 51 -2.24 17.67 21.68
CA SER A 51 -2.44 16.36 21.05
C SER A 51 -3.63 16.31 20.08
N MET A 52 -4.65 17.14 20.26
CA MET A 52 -5.84 17.19 19.40
C MET A 52 -5.53 17.96 18.11
N ALA A 53 -4.85 19.11 18.23
CA ALA A 53 -4.36 19.90 17.10
C ALA A 53 -3.43 19.04 16.24
N GLU A 54 -2.45 18.40 16.87
CA GLU A 54 -1.52 17.53 16.16
C GLU A 54 -2.22 16.36 15.44
N LYS A 55 -3.16 15.68 16.11
CA LYS A 55 -3.95 14.60 15.49
C LYS A 55 -4.72 15.13 14.28
N THR A 56 -5.29 16.33 14.40
CA THR A 56 -6.04 16.99 13.32
C THR A 56 -5.14 17.33 12.15
N THR A 57 -3.98 17.93 12.41
CA THR A 57 -2.93 18.25 11.43
C THR A 57 -2.52 17.02 10.64
N ARG A 58 -2.22 15.91 11.33
CA ARG A 58 -1.87 14.63 10.70
C ARG A 58 -3.01 14.07 9.85
N ALA A 59 -4.25 14.11 10.33
CA ALA A 59 -5.40 13.63 9.57
C ALA A 59 -5.66 14.46 8.29
N ARG A 60 -5.51 15.79 8.38
CA ARG A 60 -5.62 16.70 7.23
C ARG A 60 -4.53 16.41 6.21
N LEU A 61 -3.27 16.36 6.63
CA LEU A 61 -2.15 16.09 5.74
C LEU A 61 -2.27 14.72 5.06
N ARG A 62 -2.67 13.69 5.80
CA ARG A 62 -2.96 12.37 5.21
C ARG A 62 -3.99 12.47 4.09
N THR A 63 -5.08 13.21 4.32
CA THR A 63 -6.15 13.37 3.34
C THR A 63 -5.65 14.07 2.09
N GLU A 64 -4.82 15.12 2.23
CA GLU A 64 -4.21 15.81 1.10
C GLU A 64 -3.24 14.92 0.31
N ILE A 65 -2.42 14.11 1.00
CA ILE A 65 -1.55 13.12 0.37
C ILE A 65 -2.37 12.08 -0.40
N GLU A 66 -3.41 11.52 0.21
CA GLU A 66 -4.27 10.50 -0.40
C GLU A 66 -4.94 11.01 -1.69
N ARG A 67 -5.35 12.28 -1.72
CA ARG A 67 -5.96 12.91 -2.91
C ARG A 67 -5.00 13.04 -4.09
N VAL A 68 -3.72 13.30 -3.82
CA VAL A 68 -2.74 13.56 -4.89
C VAL A 68 -1.93 12.34 -5.29
N LEU A 69 -1.94 11.30 -4.46
CA LEU A 69 -1.16 10.09 -4.63
C LEU A 69 -1.69 9.24 -5.79
N ASP A 70 -0.83 9.01 -6.77
CA ASP A 70 -1.13 8.21 -7.96
C ASP A 70 0.08 7.35 -8.36
N LYS A 71 -0.02 6.67 -9.50
CA LYS A 71 1.05 5.80 -10.03
C LYS A 71 2.04 6.54 -10.92
N GLU A 72 1.78 7.80 -11.28
CA GLU A 72 2.49 8.51 -12.35
C GLU A 72 3.38 9.65 -11.82
N SER A 73 3.04 10.20 -10.66
CA SER A 73 3.73 11.32 -10.02
C SER A 73 4.43 10.91 -8.73
N LEU A 74 5.57 11.53 -8.49
CA LEU A 74 6.28 11.46 -7.22
C LEU A 74 5.56 12.40 -6.24
N VAL A 75 5.16 11.89 -5.09
CA VAL A 75 4.52 12.70 -4.04
C VAL A 75 5.48 12.85 -2.87
N ILE A 76 5.76 14.09 -2.46
CA ILE A 76 6.59 14.41 -1.30
C ILE A 76 5.68 14.81 -0.14
N CYS A 77 5.83 14.15 1.01
CA CYS A 77 5.20 14.50 2.28
C CYS A 77 6.21 15.25 3.16
N ASP A 78 6.15 16.59 3.13
CA ASP A 78 6.98 17.50 3.93
C ASP A 78 6.26 17.89 5.23
N SER A 79 6.41 17.04 6.24
CA SER A 79 5.89 17.29 7.59
C SER A 79 6.85 16.70 8.62
N LEU A 80 6.60 16.93 9.89
CA LEU A 80 7.40 16.39 10.99
C LEU A 80 7.59 14.87 10.87
N ASN A 81 6.51 14.13 10.62
CA ASN A 81 6.48 12.66 10.54
C ASN A 81 7.29 11.98 11.68
N TYR A 82 7.23 12.59 12.86
CA TYR A 82 8.19 12.42 13.94
C TYR A 82 7.91 11.16 14.79
N ILE A 83 6.68 10.64 14.72
CA ILE A 83 6.28 9.37 15.36
C ILE A 83 6.18 8.23 14.35
N LYS A 84 6.62 7.04 14.76
CA LYS A 84 6.62 5.79 13.98
C LYS A 84 5.22 5.41 13.52
N GLY A 85 4.22 5.57 14.38
CA GLY A 85 2.83 5.21 14.09
C GLY A 85 2.28 5.93 12.85
N TYR A 86 2.57 7.23 12.72
CA TYR A 86 2.11 8.01 11.57
C TYR A 86 2.88 7.66 10.28
N ARG A 87 4.19 7.43 10.37
CA ARG A 87 4.98 6.96 9.22
C ARG A 87 4.48 5.62 8.70
N TYR A 88 4.14 4.69 9.60
CA TYR A 88 3.53 3.41 9.23
C TYR A 88 2.16 3.59 8.55
N GLU A 89 1.39 4.58 8.98
CA GLU A 89 0.10 4.93 8.38
C GLU A 89 0.24 5.40 6.91
N LEU A 90 1.26 6.21 6.64
CA LEU A 90 1.61 6.67 5.29
C LEU A 90 2.18 5.53 4.43
N PHE A 91 2.99 4.64 5.02
CA PHE A 91 3.44 3.42 4.35
C PHE A 91 2.26 2.53 3.95
N CYS A 92 1.28 2.34 4.84
CA CYS A 92 0.06 1.59 4.54
C CYS A 92 -0.73 2.22 3.39
N LEU A 93 -0.79 3.56 3.32
CA LEU A 93 -1.42 4.30 2.23
C LEU A 93 -0.68 4.07 0.89
N ALA A 94 0.64 4.15 0.87
CA ALA A 94 1.43 3.83 -0.31
C ALA A 94 1.20 2.36 -0.75
N ARG A 95 1.16 1.44 0.21
CA ARG A 95 0.94 0.02 -0.04
C ARG A 95 -0.46 -0.27 -0.63
N SER A 96 -1.51 0.42 -0.18
CA SER A 96 -2.87 0.19 -0.69
C SER A 96 -3.01 0.56 -2.17
N LEU A 97 -2.25 1.56 -2.63
CA LEU A 97 -2.23 2.01 -4.02
C LEU A 97 -1.20 1.27 -4.90
N ASN A 98 -0.49 0.30 -4.32
CA ASN A 98 0.64 -0.40 -4.95
C ASN A 98 1.72 0.56 -5.46
N THR A 99 2.01 1.62 -4.71
CA THR A 99 3.10 2.54 -5.02
C THR A 99 4.30 2.29 -4.13
N GLN A 100 5.48 2.69 -4.60
CA GLN A 100 6.71 2.67 -3.83
C GLN A 100 6.62 3.63 -2.64
N TYR A 101 7.41 3.35 -1.61
CA TYR A 101 7.53 4.20 -0.43
C TYR A 101 9.02 4.36 -0.12
N ALA A 102 9.45 5.58 0.17
CA ALA A 102 10.77 5.83 0.73
C ALA A 102 10.71 6.87 1.83
N LEU A 103 11.59 6.69 2.81
CA LEU A 103 11.75 7.59 3.94
C LEU A 103 13.04 8.37 3.78
N VAL A 104 12.98 9.68 4.00
CA VAL A 104 14.15 10.56 4.06
C VAL A 104 14.25 11.09 5.49
N PHE A 105 15.33 10.72 6.18
CA PHE A 105 15.63 11.21 7.51
C PHE A 105 16.53 12.43 7.44
N CYS A 106 15.94 13.61 7.66
CA CYS A 106 16.67 14.86 7.85
C CYS A 106 17.21 14.91 9.28
N ASN A 107 18.44 14.41 9.44
CA ASN A 107 19.16 14.32 10.69
C ASN A 107 19.74 15.69 11.06
N SER A 108 19.40 16.16 12.25
CA SER A 108 19.95 17.40 12.82
C SER A 108 20.09 17.21 14.32
N SER A 109 21.10 17.82 14.91
CA SER A 109 21.27 17.87 16.37
C SER A 109 20.24 18.80 17.01
N LYS A 110 19.90 18.55 18.28
CA LYS A 110 19.00 19.44 19.05
C LYS A 110 19.50 20.89 19.08
N LYS A 111 20.83 21.08 19.22
CA LYS A 111 21.46 22.40 19.22
C LYS A 111 21.22 23.18 17.91
N GLN A 112 21.35 22.52 16.76
CA GLN A 112 21.08 23.14 15.46
C GLN A 112 19.60 23.55 15.34
N VAL A 113 18.69 22.68 15.80
CA VAL A 113 17.25 22.97 15.78
C VAL A 113 16.90 24.16 16.66
N GLU A 114 17.42 24.19 17.89
CA GLU A 114 17.23 25.29 18.84
C GLU A 114 17.81 26.61 18.29
N GLN A 115 19.00 26.56 17.68
CA GLN A 115 19.62 27.73 17.06
C GLN A 115 18.78 28.26 15.90
N ARG A 116 18.29 27.38 15.01
CA ARG A 116 17.39 27.77 13.91
C ARG A 116 16.10 28.39 14.43
N ASN A 117 15.51 27.81 15.48
CA ASN A 117 14.30 28.35 16.10
C ASN A 117 14.54 29.75 16.71
N TYR A 118 15.70 29.94 17.35
CA TYR A 118 16.10 31.23 17.91
C TYR A 118 16.25 32.30 16.82
N HIS A 119 16.86 31.97 15.68
CA HIS A 119 16.97 32.89 14.55
C HIS A 119 15.59 33.31 14.01
N LEU A 120 14.68 32.35 13.77
CA LEU A 120 13.31 32.64 13.34
C LEU A 120 12.57 33.55 14.34
N LYS A 121 12.78 33.33 15.64
CA LYS A 121 12.21 34.18 16.71
C LYS A 121 12.75 35.61 16.68
N GLN A 122 14.04 35.81 16.35
CA GLN A 122 14.63 37.16 16.20
C GLN A 122 14.10 37.88 14.96
N GLU A 123 13.87 37.15 13.88
CA GLU A 123 13.36 37.69 12.61
C GLU A 123 11.84 37.84 12.60
N ASN A 124 11.15 37.44 13.68
CA ASN A 124 9.71 37.41 13.81
C ASN A 124 9.03 36.62 12.67
N GLU A 125 9.68 35.54 12.25
CA GLU A 125 9.14 34.54 11.33
C GLU A 125 8.33 33.47 12.08
N ASP A 126 7.85 32.45 11.36
CA ASP A 126 7.09 31.34 11.95
C ASP A 126 8.00 30.38 12.72
N TYR A 127 8.07 30.55 14.04
CA TYR A 127 8.87 29.76 14.98
C TYR A 127 8.00 28.87 15.89
N TYR A 128 8.63 27.95 16.63
CA TYR A 128 7.97 27.16 17.67
C TYR A 128 8.20 27.76 19.06
N SER A 129 7.20 27.77 19.95
CA SER A 129 7.42 28.06 21.37
C SER A 129 8.40 27.05 21.98
N ASP A 130 9.14 27.48 23.00
CA ASP A 130 10.20 26.65 23.57
C ASP A 130 9.62 25.35 24.16
N GLU A 131 8.43 25.40 24.75
CA GLU A 131 7.71 24.22 25.27
C GLU A 131 7.28 23.26 24.16
N ILE A 132 6.71 23.78 23.06
CA ILE A 132 6.26 22.96 21.93
C ILE A 132 7.47 22.32 21.23
N LEU A 133 8.54 23.10 21.00
CA LEU A 133 9.75 22.60 20.35
C LEU A 133 10.38 21.45 21.15
N GLN A 134 10.58 21.65 22.45
CA GLN A 134 11.14 20.61 23.33
C GLN A 134 10.25 19.37 23.36
N GLY A 135 8.94 19.55 23.55
CA GLY A 135 7.98 18.43 23.56
C GLY A 135 7.93 17.66 22.24
N LEU A 136 8.13 18.31 21.09
CA LEU A 136 8.25 17.62 19.79
C LEU A 136 9.57 16.87 19.66
N MET A 137 10.69 17.44 20.11
CA MET A 137 12.00 16.79 20.07
C MET A 137 12.08 15.57 21.00
N GLU A 138 11.45 15.61 22.17
CA GLU A 138 11.42 14.50 23.12
C GLU A 138 10.60 13.31 22.62
N ARG A 139 9.50 13.60 21.92
CA ARG A 139 8.60 12.58 21.36
C ARG A 139 9.07 12.05 19.99
N PHE A 140 10.20 12.52 19.46
CA PHE A 140 10.73 12.05 18.18
C PHE A 140 11.21 10.60 18.27
N GLU A 141 10.64 9.76 17.41
CA GLU A 141 11.02 8.37 17.25
C GLU A 141 11.85 8.23 15.97
N PRO A 142 13.19 8.13 16.05
CA PRO A 142 14.05 8.05 14.87
C PRO A 142 13.71 6.80 14.05
N PRO A 143 13.89 6.84 12.72
CA PRO A 143 13.66 5.67 11.87
C PRO A 143 14.56 4.52 12.29
N LEU A 144 13.97 3.34 12.47
CA LEU A 144 14.72 2.16 12.86
C LEU A 144 14.93 1.30 11.64
N SER A 145 16.20 1.11 11.30
CA SER A 145 16.56 0.20 10.22
C SER A 145 15.97 -1.19 10.44
N GLU A 146 15.66 -1.66 11.65
CA GLU A 146 15.03 -2.98 11.81
C GLU A 146 13.64 -3.11 11.15
N ASN A 147 12.91 -2.00 11.03
CA ASN A 147 11.60 -1.98 10.39
C ASN A 147 11.76 -2.06 8.87
N ARG A 148 11.30 -3.17 8.26
CA ARG A 148 11.40 -3.40 6.80
C ARG A 148 10.84 -2.26 5.95
N TRP A 149 9.80 -1.59 6.45
CA TRP A 149 9.13 -0.47 5.78
C TRP A 149 9.82 0.89 5.97
N GLU A 150 10.86 0.95 6.80
CA GLU A 150 11.74 2.13 6.96
C GLU A 150 13.14 1.90 6.32
N ARG A 151 13.38 0.76 5.65
CA ARG A 151 14.73 0.30 5.25
C ARG A 151 15.17 0.63 3.81
N PRO A 152 16.48 0.94 3.65
CA PRO A 152 17.19 1.94 4.45
C PRO A 152 16.62 3.33 4.15
N PRO A 153 16.52 4.23 5.14
CA PRO A 153 16.12 5.60 4.85
C PRO A 153 17.27 6.32 4.14
N PHE A 154 16.93 7.28 3.29
CA PHE A 154 17.91 8.27 2.83
C PHE A 154 18.21 9.20 3.99
N VAL A 155 19.43 9.19 4.51
CA VAL A 155 19.83 10.07 5.61
C VAL A 155 20.46 11.33 5.03
N VAL A 156 20.02 12.49 5.52
CA VAL A 156 20.50 13.81 5.12
C VAL A 156 20.87 14.58 6.37
N ASP A 157 22.12 14.97 6.47
CA ASP A 157 22.67 15.88 7.48
C ASP A 157 23.26 17.13 6.81
N GLU A 158 23.94 18.00 7.58
CA GLU A 158 24.52 19.25 7.06
C GLU A 158 25.68 19.03 6.08
N ASP A 159 26.39 17.92 6.20
CA ASP A 159 27.55 17.58 5.35
C ASP A 159 27.13 16.79 4.09
N THR A 160 25.88 16.37 4.02
CA THR A 160 25.35 15.55 2.94
C THR A 160 25.26 16.36 1.65
N GLN A 161 25.77 15.79 0.55
CA GLN A 161 25.51 16.31 -0.80
C GLN A 161 24.05 16.06 -1.18
N VAL A 162 23.20 17.04 -0.91
CA VAL A 162 21.74 16.97 -1.11
C VAL A 162 21.39 16.61 -2.56
N GLU A 163 22.06 17.20 -3.54
CA GLU A 163 21.85 16.91 -4.96
C GLU A 163 22.01 15.42 -5.25
N TRP A 164 23.07 14.80 -4.73
CA TRP A 164 23.32 13.38 -4.94
C TRP A 164 22.20 12.51 -4.35
N VAL A 165 21.74 12.83 -3.13
CA VAL A 165 20.62 12.11 -2.49
C VAL A 165 19.33 12.27 -3.29
N CYS A 166 19.02 13.48 -3.76
CA CYS A 166 17.86 13.71 -4.61
C CYS A 166 17.94 12.91 -5.92
N GLU A 167 19.12 12.81 -6.54
CA GLU A 167 19.32 11.98 -7.73
C GLU A 167 19.11 10.49 -7.44
N GLN A 168 19.57 9.98 -6.28
CA GLN A 168 19.31 8.61 -5.86
C GLN A 168 17.80 8.36 -5.64
N ILE A 169 17.08 9.31 -5.05
CA ILE A 169 15.63 9.22 -4.89
C ILE A 169 14.96 9.15 -6.27
N VAL A 170 15.29 10.05 -7.20
CA VAL A 170 14.72 10.03 -8.55
C VAL A 170 15.04 8.72 -9.29
N ALA A 171 16.23 8.15 -9.09
CA ALA A 171 16.59 6.84 -9.64
C ALA A 171 15.74 5.71 -9.04
N PHE A 172 15.58 5.70 -7.71
CA PHE A 172 14.71 4.76 -7.00
C PHE A 172 13.26 4.82 -7.52
N CYS A 173 12.75 6.02 -7.82
CA CYS A 173 11.40 6.22 -8.36
C CYS A 173 11.16 5.52 -9.70
N LYS A 174 12.22 5.36 -10.51
CA LYS A 174 12.14 4.76 -11.84
C LYS A 174 12.20 3.23 -11.82
N ASP A 175 12.60 2.62 -10.70
CA ASP A 175 12.70 1.16 -10.60
C ASP A 175 11.35 0.51 -10.26
N ALA A 176 10.58 0.17 -11.31
CA ALA A 176 9.28 -0.48 -11.18
C ALA A 176 9.28 -1.79 -10.36
N LYS A 177 10.44 -2.43 -10.14
CA LYS A 177 10.55 -3.66 -9.34
C LYS A 177 10.33 -3.43 -7.85
N VAL A 178 10.47 -2.19 -7.37
CA VAL A 178 10.40 -1.84 -5.94
C VAL A 178 8.98 -1.43 -5.49
N ALA A 179 8.00 -1.44 -6.41
CA ALA A 179 6.62 -1.10 -6.07
C ALA A 179 6.06 -2.04 -4.99
N LEU A 180 5.48 -1.46 -3.93
CA LEU A 180 4.85 -2.22 -2.87
C LEU A 180 3.66 -2.98 -3.45
N ARG A 181 3.49 -4.24 -3.07
CA ARG A 181 2.28 -5.01 -3.40
C ARG A 181 1.32 -4.96 -2.22
N ALA A 182 0.09 -4.54 -2.49
CA ALA A 182 -1.01 -4.66 -1.54
C ALA A 182 -1.17 -6.15 -1.16
N VAL A 183 -1.16 -6.43 0.13
CA VAL A 183 -1.59 -7.74 0.61
C VAL A 183 -3.07 -7.90 0.26
N ILE A 184 -3.44 -9.06 -0.26
CA ILE A 184 -4.77 -9.37 -0.82
C ILE A 184 -5.91 -9.03 0.17
N ALA A 185 -5.63 -9.05 1.48
CA ALA A 185 -6.56 -8.75 2.56
C ALA A 185 -7.06 -7.29 2.67
N THR A 186 -6.53 -6.33 1.91
CA THR A 186 -6.90 -4.89 2.04
C THR A 186 -7.34 -4.24 0.74
N LYS A 187 -7.93 -5.01 -0.19
CA LYS A 187 -8.69 -4.41 -1.29
C LYS A 187 -10.12 -4.14 -0.81
N LYS A 188 -10.48 -2.88 -0.57
CA LYS A 188 -11.90 -2.48 -0.66
C LYS A 188 -12.26 -2.60 -2.14
N LEU A 189 -12.91 -3.71 -2.50
CA LEU A 189 -13.36 -3.91 -3.88
C LEU A 189 -14.44 -2.87 -4.22
N PRO A 190 -14.37 -2.23 -5.39
CA PRO A 190 -15.48 -1.46 -5.91
C PRO A 190 -16.68 -2.39 -6.13
N VAL A 191 -17.85 -1.99 -5.63
CA VAL A 191 -19.13 -2.67 -5.85
C VAL A 191 -19.51 -2.48 -7.31
N THR A 192 -19.04 -3.39 -8.16
CA THR A 192 -19.56 -3.61 -9.52
C THR A 192 -19.50 -5.11 -9.78
N ALA A 193 -20.60 -5.65 -10.31
CA ALA A 193 -20.92 -7.07 -10.36
C ALA A 193 -19.89 -7.93 -11.14
N ASN A 194 -18.84 -8.37 -10.45
CA ASN A 194 -17.97 -9.46 -10.88
C ASN A 194 -17.97 -10.48 -9.73
N CYS A 195 -18.15 -11.77 -10.04
CA CYS A 195 -18.19 -12.80 -9.03
C CYS A 195 -16.94 -12.79 -8.13
N THR A 196 -17.12 -12.96 -6.82
CA THR A 196 -16.01 -12.97 -5.85
C THR A 196 -15.38 -14.36 -5.74
N LEU A 197 -14.13 -14.42 -5.27
CA LEU A 197 -13.49 -15.72 -4.96
C LEU A 197 -14.28 -16.49 -3.90
N GLU A 198 -14.90 -15.80 -2.95
CA GLU A 198 -15.76 -16.40 -1.94
C GLU A 198 -16.99 -17.08 -2.56
N GLN A 199 -17.61 -16.46 -3.57
CA GLN A 199 -18.70 -17.08 -4.32
C GLN A 199 -18.21 -18.31 -5.08
N ALA A 200 -17.04 -18.25 -5.73
CA ALA A 200 -16.46 -19.39 -6.43
C ALA A 200 -16.16 -20.56 -5.48
N GLU A 201 -15.63 -20.28 -4.28
CA GLU A 201 -15.37 -21.29 -3.26
C GLU A 201 -16.67 -21.96 -2.80
N LYS A 202 -17.71 -21.16 -2.54
CA LYS A 202 -19.02 -21.66 -2.11
C LYS A 202 -19.66 -22.56 -3.16
N VAL A 203 -19.71 -22.12 -4.42
CA VAL A 203 -20.30 -22.87 -5.54
C VAL A 203 -19.55 -24.18 -5.77
N THR A 204 -18.21 -24.13 -5.83
CA THR A 204 -17.41 -25.34 -6.07
C THR A 204 -17.45 -26.34 -4.91
N GLN A 205 -17.59 -25.86 -3.67
CA GLN A 205 -17.74 -26.72 -2.49
C GLN A 205 -19.12 -27.41 -2.45
N GLN A 206 -20.18 -26.71 -2.84
CA GLN A 206 -21.52 -27.30 -2.97
C GLN A 206 -21.51 -28.40 -4.03
N MET A 207 -20.95 -28.12 -5.21
CA MET A 207 -20.81 -29.09 -6.28
C MET A 207 -19.92 -30.28 -5.91
N GLU A 208 -18.82 -30.08 -5.16
CA GLU A 208 -18.01 -31.19 -4.63
C GLU A 208 -18.86 -32.16 -3.79
N THR A 209 -19.75 -31.61 -2.97
CA THR A 209 -20.62 -32.40 -2.09
C THR A 209 -21.68 -33.15 -2.89
N GLU A 210 -22.33 -32.49 -3.85
CA GLU A 210 -23.30 -33.11 -4.75
C GLU A 210 -22.68 -34.24 -5.60
N ILE A 211 -21.47 -34.02 -6.13
CA ILE A 211 -20.74 -35.04 -6.90
C ILE A 211 -20.39 -36.24 -6.01
N LEU A 212 -19.90 -36.01 -4.79
CA LEU A 212 -19.56 -37.11 -3.89
C LEU A 212 -20.77 -37.99 -3.55
N GLN A 213 -21.96 -37.39 -3.39
CA GLN A 213 -23.18 -38.09 -3.01
C GLN A 213 -23.85 -38.78 -4.20
N GLY A 214 -23.81 -38.18 -5.39
CA GLY A 214 -24.58 -38.65 -6.56
C GLY A 214 -23.78 -39.30 -7.68
N CYS A 215 -22.44 -39.29 -7.63
CA CYS A 215 -21.62 -39.81 -8.73
C CYS A 215 -21.53 -41.34 -8.70
N GLU A 216 -22.28 -41.99 -9.58
CA GLU A 216 -22.16 -43.41 -9.86
C GLU A 216 -21.42 -43.67 -11.19
N PRO A 217 -20.65 -44.78 -11.31
CA PRO A 217 -19.97 -45.11 -12.56
C PRO A 217 -20.95 -45.23 -13.73
N TYR A 218 -20.63 -44.58 -14.85
CA TYR A 218 -21.40 -44.57 -16.10
C TYR A 218 -22.78 -43.89 -16.02
N VAL A 219 -23.15 -43.27 -14.89
CA VAL A 219 -24.42 -42.55 -14.73
C VAL A 219 -24.16 -41.03 -14.84
N PRO A 220 -24.84 -40.31 -15.75
CA PRO A 220 -24.74 -38.86 -15.83
C PRO A 220 -25.43 -38.20 -14.63
N LEU A 221 -24.68 -37.39 -13.88
CA LEU A 221 -25.19 -36.61 -12.75
C LEU A 221 -25.46 -35.16 -13.18
N ARG A 222 -26.69 -34.68 -12.95
CA ARG A 222 -27.05 -33.26 -13.09
C ARG A 222 -26.86 -32.53 -11.77
N LEU A 223 -26.20 -31.37 -11.81
CA LEU A 223 -25.96 -30.53 -10.64
C LEU A 223 -26.86 -29.29 -10.69
N ALA A 224 -27.37 -28.85 -9.53
CA ALA A 224 -28.33 -27.74 -9.49
C ALA A 224 -27.75 -26.40 -9.98
N GLY A 225 -26.43 -26.22 -9.87
CA GLY A 225 -25.71 -25.01 -10.27
C GLY A 225 -25.05 -25.07 -11.65
N SER A 226 -25.27 -26.11 -12.46
CA SER A 226 -24.64 -26.25 -13.78
C SER A 226 -25.60 -26.76 -14.86
N SER A 227 -25.38 -26.28 -16.08
CA SER A 227 -25.98 -26.72 -17.33
C SER A 227 -25.34 -28.01 -17.86
N HIS A 228 -24.15 -28.39 -17.35
CA HIS A 228 -23.40 -29.57 -17.76
C HIS A 228 -23.64 -30.76 -16.81
N VAL A 229 -23.41 -31.97 -17.31
CA VAL A 229 -23.49 -33.20 -16.51
C VAL A 229 -22.09 -33.70 -16.15
N VAL A 230 -21.95 -34.26 -14.95
CA VAL A 230 -20.74 -34.97 -14.55
C VAL A 230 -20.86 -36.43 -14.97
N GLN A 231 -19.85 -36.95 -15.66
CA GLN A 231 -19.78 -38.36 -16.05
C GLN A 231 -18.39 -38.94 -15.70
N SER A 232 -18.40 -40.08 -15.03
CA SER A 232 -17.20 -40.82 -14.66
C SER A 232 -17.36 -42.30 -14.98
N SER A 233 -16.32 -42.94 -15.50
CA SER A 233 -16.25 -44.39 -15.73
C SER A 233 -15.96 -45.19 -14.44
N ARG A 234 -15.58 -44.51 -13.36
CA ARG A 234 -15.18 -45.10 -12.07
C ARG A 234 -15.74 -44.32 -10.89
N LYS A 235 -15.75 -44.94 -9.71
CA LYS A 235 -16.08 -44.24 -8.47
C LYS A 235 -15.01 -43.17 -8.20
N VAL A 236 -15.46 -41.94 -7.96
CA VAL A 236 -14.58 -40.81 -7.66
C VAL A 236 -14.43 -40.69 -6.15
N THR A 237 -13.20 -40.60 -5.67
CA THR A 237 -12.94 -40.45 -4.23
C THR A 237 -12.98 -38.98 -3.79
N LEU A 238 -13.29 -38.73 -2.51
CA LEU A 238 -13.24 -37.39 -1.92
C LEU A 238 -11.85 -36.74 -2.05
N ALA A 239 -10.78 -37.52 -1.91
CA ALA A 239 -9.42 -37.02 -2.04
C ALA A 239 -9.11 -36.51 -3.46
N GLU A 240 -9.60 -37.21 -4.49
CA GLU A 240 -9.47 -36.81 -5.89
C GLU A 240 -10.28 -35.55 -6.18
N LEU A 241 -11.54 -35.46 -5.73
CA LEU A 241 -12.37 -34.28 -5.91
C LEU A 241 -11.75 -33.04 -5.25
N ARG A 242 -11.24 -33.17 -4.02
CA ARG A 242 -10.53 -32.08 -3.33
C ARG A 242 -9.25 -31.65 -4.06
N LYS A 243 -8.57 -32.59 -4.73
CA LYS A 243 -7.38 -32.28 -5.55
C LYS A 243 -7.80 -31.51 -6.80
N ILE A 244 -8.86 -31.94 -7.49
CA ILE A 244 -9.40 -31.27 -8.68
C ILE A 244 -9.90 -29.88 -8.33
N ARG A 245 -10.68 -29.71 -7.24
CA ARG A 245 -11.16 -28.41 -6.77
C ARG A 245 -10.02 -27.45 -6.45
N ARG A 246 -9.00 -27.88 -5.70
CA ARG A 246 -7.81 -27.05 -5.43
C ARG A 246 -7.08 -26.65 -6.71
N SER A 247 -7.04 -27.53 -7.70
CA SER A 247 -6.44 -27.24 -9.01
C SER A 247 -7.26 -26.19 -9.78
N PHE A 248 -8.58 -26.36 -9.83
CA PHE A 248 -9.51 -25.41 -10.45
C PHE A 248 -9.46 -24.03 -9.79
N MET A 249 -9.43 -23.95 -8.45
CA MET A 249 -9.35 -22.67 -7.74
C MET A 249 -8.10 -21.85 -8.12
N ARG A 250 -6.97 -22.51 -8.41
CA ARG A 250 -5.76 -21.80 -8.91
C ARG A 250 -5.92 -21.28 -10.33
N VAL A 251 -6.78 -21.92 -11.13
CA VAL A 251 -7.08 -21.50 -12.51
C VAL A 251 -8.06 -20.32 -12.47
N ILE A 252 -9.11 -20.41 -11.65
CA ILE A 252 -10.12 -19.36 -11.53
C ILE A 252 -9.54 -18.10 -10.91
N GLU A 253 -8.61 -18.22 -9.95
CA GLU A 253 -7.93 -17.07 -9.33
C GLU A 253 -7.22 -16.18 -10.37
N LYS A 254 -6.75 -16.75 -11.48
CA LYS A 254 -6.08 -16.01 -12.55
C LYS A 254 -7.04 -15.40 -13.58
N ASN A 255 -8.27 -15.91 -13.67
CA ASN A 255 -9.24 -15.57 -14.72
C ASN A 255 -10.61 -15.14 -14.17
N LEU A 256 -10.69 -14.75 -12.90
CA LEU A 256 -11.95 -14.46 -12.21
C LEU A 256 -12.77 -13.35 -12.89
N SER A 257 -12.10 -12.38 -13.52
CA SER A 257 -12.73 -11.28 -14.25
C SER A 257 -13.55 -11.73 -15.47
N SER A 258 -13.38 -12.98 -15.92
CA SER A 258 -14.10 -13.54 -17.07
C SER A 258 -15.43 -14.19 -16.69
N TYR A 259 -15.80 -14.20 -15.41
CA TYR A 259 -17.02 -14.80 -14.89
C TYR A 259 -17.96 -13.73 -14.32
N HIS A 260 -19.18 -13.72 -14.83
CA HIS A 260 -20.21 -12.73 -14.50
C HIS A 260 -21.39 -13.33 -13.71
N SER A 261 -21.43 -14.66 -13.55
CA SER A 261 -22.45 -15.34 -12.72
C SER A 261 -21.93 -16.59 -12.01
N GLU A 262 -22.59 -16.98 -10.91
CA GLU A 262 -22.32 -18.23 -10.20
C GLU A 262 -22.52 -19.47 -11.10
N ARG A 263 -23.43 -19.38 -12.07
CA ARG A 263 -23.72 -20.44 -13.03
C ARG A 263 -22.57 -20.67 -14.01
N GLU A 264 -21.93 -19.61 -14.49
CA GLU A 264 -20.75 -19.73 -15.37
C GLU A 264 -19.56 -20.37 -14.65
N ILE A 265 -19.38 -20.05 -13.36
CA ILE A 265 -18.38 -20.71 -12.51
C ILE A 265 -18.69 -22.19 -12.37
N GLY A 266 -19.95 -22.52 -12.11
CA GLY A 266 -20.44 -23.89 -12.02
C GLY A 266 -20.20 -24.69 -13.30
N ASP A 267 -20.56 -24.12 -14.45
CA ASP A 267 -20.38 -24.73 -15.76
C ASP A 267 -18.90 -25.01 -16.06
N SER A 268 -18.04 -24.03 -15.82
CA SER A 268 -16.59 -24.17 -16.01
C SER A 268 -15.97 -25.20 -15.05
N PHE A 269 -16.46 -25.29 -13.80
CA PHE A 269 -15.99 -26.29 -12.84
C PHE A 269 -16.36 -27.71 -13.28
N VAL A 270 -17.59 -27.94 -13.75
CA VAL A 270 -18.05 -29.26 -14.22
C VAL A 270 -17.27 -29.71 -15.45
N GLU A 271 -17.01 -28.81 -16.40
CA GLU A 271 -16.15 -29.12 -17.55
C GLU A 271 -14.72 -29.49 -17.12
N TYR A 272 -14.16 -28.76 -16.15
CA TYR A 272 -12.84 -29.03 -15.62
C TYR A 272 -12.77 -30.41 -14.92
N VAL A 273 -13.78 -30.74 -14.12
CA VAL A 273 -13.91 -32.05 -13.46
C VAL A 273 -13.94 -33.17 -14.51
N ASN A 274 -14.82 -33.07 -15.51
CA ASN A 274 -14.93 -34.08 -16.56
C ASN A 274 -13.60 -34.29 -17.30
N ARG A 275 -12.88 -33.21 -17.63
CA ARG A 275 -11.56 -33.30 -18.29
C ARG A 275 -10.53 -34.02 -17.41
N GLN A 276 -10.49 -33.73 -16.10
CA GLN A 276 -9.55 -34.36 -15.17
C GLN A 276 -9.87 -35.84 -14.92
N LEU A 277 -11.15 -36.22 -14.90
CA LEU A 277 -11.59 -37.60 -14.74
C LEU A 277 -11.30 -38.45 -15.99
N GLN A 278 -11.42 -37.88 -17.19
CA GLN A 278 -11.02 -38.53 -18.44
C GLN A 278 -9.51 -38.77 -18.52
N GLN A 279 -8.69 -37.79 -18.14
CA GLN A 279 -7.21 -37.91 -18.15
C GLN A 279 -6.67 -38.94 -17.15
N SER A 280 -7.41 -39.23 -16.08
CA SER A 280 -7.02 -40.22 -15.06
C SER A 280 -7.46 -41.65 -15.37
N SER A 281 -8.04 -41.89 -16.55
CA SER A 281 -8.54 -43.21 -17.01
C SER A 281 -7.59 -43.91 -18.01
N HIS A 282 -6.40 -43.33 -18.25
CA HIS A 282 -5.27 -43.92 -18.96
C HIS A 282 -4.10 -44.07 -17.98
#